data_AF-A0A4P7SWE4-F1
#
_entry.id   AF-A0A4P7SWE4-F1
#
_cell.length_a   1.000
_cell.length_b   1.000
_cell.length_c   1.000
_cell.angle_alpha   90.00
_cell.angle_beta   90.00
_cell.angle_gamma   90.00
#
_symmetry.space_group_name_H-M   'P 1'
#
loop_
_entity.id
_entity.type
_entity.pdbx_description
1 polymer ?
#
loop_
_entity_poly.entity_id
_entity_poly.type
_entity_poly.pdbx_seq_one_letter_code
_entity_poly.pdbx_strand_id
1 'polypeptide(L)'
;MDGSMRRLLRASLGLCPRHTWAHAVVEIELWKAGAGARGAHPADRVRAGIRTASATAVLIKSNQAGTVSETFDTLTAAAGGGFGAMVSHRSGETDDTFVADLAVGSGCGQLKSGAPARGERVAKYNRLLEITDEYPELLYGPTGTHLNDQ
;
A
#
# COMPACT_ATOMS: atom_id res chain seq x y z
N MET A 1 29.62 -1.16 -12.18
CA MET A 1 29.69 0.01 -11.28
C MET A 1 29.69 -0.49 -9.84
N ASP A 2 30.86 -0.52 -9.22
CA ASP A 2 31.07 -1.20 -7.93
C ASP A 2 30.59 -0.39 -6.70
N GLY A 3 30.51 -1.06 -5.56
CA GLY A 3 29.98 -0.54 -4.30
C GLY A 3 30.80 0.56 -3.61
N SER A 4 31.97 0.94 -4.12
CA SER A 4 32.78 2.03 -3.58
C SER A 4 32.22 3.41 -3.95
N MET A 5 31.59 3.53 -5.12
CA MET A 5 31.05 4.81 -5.61
C MET A 5 29.75 5.22 -4.90
N ARG A 6 29.03 4.25 -4.28
CA ARG A 6 27.85 4.53 -3.44
C ARG A 6 28.20 5.12 -2.07
N ARG A 7 29.42 4.89 -1.55
CA ARG A 7 29.87 5.50 -0.29
C ARG A 7 30.31 6.95 -0.47
N LEU A 8 30.94 7.28 -1.60
CA LEU A 8 31.44 8.63 -1.87
C LEU A 8 30.30 9.66 -2.08
N LEU A 9 29.17 9.24 -2.68
CA LEU A 9 27.99 10.10 -2.80
C LEU A 9 27.25 10.37 -1.48
N ARG A 10 27.49 9.58 -0.42
CA ARG A 10 26.89 9.81 0.92
C ARG A 10 27.67 10.79 1.78
N ALA A 11 28.98 10.94 1.55
CA ALA A 11 29.82 11.76 2.42
C ALA A 11 29.82 13.26 2.04
N SER A 12 29.62 13.61 0.76
CA SER A 12 29.80 15.01 0.31
C SER A 12 28.57 15.90 0.47
N LEU A 13 27.41 15.37 0.89
CA LEU A 13 26.15 16.12 0.97
C LEU A 13 25.70 16.47 2.39
N GLY A 14 26.46 16.11 3.44
CA GLY A 14 26.11 16.48 4.82
C GLY A 14 24.73 15.99 5.28
N LEU A 15 24.19 14.95 4.66
CA LEU A 15 22.86 14.44 4.95
C LEU A 15 22.88 13.60 6.24
N CYS A 16 22.27 14.15 7.28
CA CYS A 16 21.97 13.49 8.54
C CYS A 16 21.29 12.12 8.30
N PRO A 17 21.74 11.01 8.93
CA PRO A 17 21.21 9.67 8.68
C PRO A 17 19.73 9.45 9.02
N ARG A 18 19.06 10.44 9.63
CA ARG A 18 17.68 10.32 10.11
C ARG A 18 16.65 11.05 9.26
N HIS A 19 17.07 11.87 8.29
CA HIS A 19 16.14 12.68 7.50
C HIS A 19 16.63 12.84 6.05
N THR A 20 16.51 11.77 5.25
CA THR A 20 16.51 11.88 3.79
C THR A 20 15.17 11.42 3.27
N TRP A 21 14.43 12.39 2.74
CA TRP A 21 13.10 12.24 2.16
C TRP A 21 13.08 11.25 1.00
N ALA A 22 12.38 10.14 1.19
CA ALA A 22 11.42 9.56 0.25
C ALA A 22 10.85 8.33 0.95
N HIS A 23 9.67 8.45 1.57
CA HIS A 23 8.86 7.26 1.82
C HIS A 23 8.49 6.73 0.45
N ALA A 24 9.36 5.91 -0.14
CA ALA A 24 9.11 5.30 -1.43
C ALA A 24 7.94 4.33 -1.20
N VAL A 25 6.73 4.81 -1.45
CA VAL A 25 5.60 3.96 -1.76
C VAL A 25 5.96 3.36 -3.11
N VAL A 26 6.46 2.14 -3.10
CA VAL A 26 6.53 1.40 -4.34
C VAL A 26 5.09 1.03 -4.62
N GLU A 27 4.51 1.74 -5.58
CA GLU A 27 3.45 1.17 -6.37
C GLU A 27 4.06 -0.07 -7.00
N ILE A 28 3.91 -1.20 -6.32
CA ILE A 28 4.10 -2.48 -6.96
C ILE A 28 2.90 -2.51 -7.91
N GLU A 29 3.09 -1.95 -9.10
CA GLU A 29 2.41 -2.50 -10.25
C GLU A 29 2.78 -3.97 -10.20
N LEU A 30 1.84 -4.79 -9.71
CA LEU A 30 1.96 -6.24 -9.64
C LEU A 30 2.20 -6.85 -11.04
N TRP A 31 2.29 -6.00 -12.08
CA TRP A 31 2.70 -6.33 -13.41
C TRP A 31 3.55 -5.22 -14.06
N LYS A 32 4.89 -5.39 -14.07
CA LYS A 32 5.88 -5.07 -15.13
C LYS A 32 7.26 -4.69 -14.53
N ALA A 33 8.02 -5.71 -14.14
CA ALA A 33 9.48 -5.68 -14.33
C ALA A 33 9.80 -6.82 -15.30
N GLY A 34 10.54 -6.50 -16.36
CA GLY A 34 10.67 -7.29 -17.59
C GLY A 34 11.05 -8.76 -17.41
N ALA A 35 10.62 -9.56 -18.38
CA ALA A 35 11.11 -10.90 -18.74
C ALA A 35 11.49 -11.84 -17.58
N GLY A 36 10.50 -12.56 -17.02
CA GLY A 36 10.76 -13.77 -16.23
C GLY A 36 9.72 -14.11 -15.16
N ALA A 37 9.05 -13.12 -14.58
CA ALA A 37 8.19 -13.31 -13.40
C ALA A 37 6.70 -13.51 -13.73
N ARG A 38 6.37 -14.33 -14.75
CA ARG A 38 4.99 -14.81 -14.96
C ARG A 38 4.78 -16.01 -14.02
N GLY A 39 4.00 -15.83 -12.95
CA GLY A 39 3.65 -16.90 -11.99
C GLY A 39 4.23 -16.73 -10.57
N ALA A 40 4.94 -15.65 -10.27
CA ALA A 40 5.41 -15.40 -8.90
C ALA A 40 4.27 -14.81 -8.04
N HIS A 41 4.04 -15.40 -6.87
CA HIS A 41 3.01 -14.97 -5.93
C HIS A 41 3.24 -13.50 -5.50
N PRO A 42 2.20 -12.64 -5.46
CA PRO A 42 2.37 -11.20 -5.22
C PRO A 42 3.10 -10.86 -3.91
N ALA A 43 2.85 -11.63 -2.84
CA ALA A 43 3.57 -11.52 -1.57
C ALA A 43 5.10 -11.67 -1.68
N ASP A 44 5.62 -12.45 -2.64
CA ASP A 44 7.07 -12.64 -2.81
C ASP A 44 7.78 -11.37 -3.28
N ARG A 45 7.06 -10.52 -4.04
CA ARG A 45 7.57 -9.21 -4.46
C ARG A 45 7.69 -8.26 -3.27
N VAL A 46 6.71 -8.27 -2.38
CA VAL A 46 6.75 -7.49 -1.13
C VAL A 46 7.92 -7.95 -0.27
N ARG A 47 8.05 -9.27 -0.04
CA ARG A 47 9.20 -9.84 0.70
C ARG A 47 10.54 -9.48 0.07
N ALA A 48 10.63 -9.48 -1.26
CA ALA A 48 11.84 -9.06 -1.96
C ALA A 48 12.16 -7.58 -1.72
N GLY A 49 11.16 -6.70 -1.81
CA GLY A 49 11.32 -5.27 -1.55
C GLY A 49 11.73 -4.96 -0.10
N ILE A 50 11.21 -5.72 0.86
CA ILE A 50 11.64 -5.66 2.26
C ILE A 50 13.11 -6.05 2.38
N ARG A 51 13.52 -7.20 1.82
CA ARG A 51 14.91 -7.70 1.90
C ARG A 51 15.93 -6.73 1.29
N THR A 52 15.56 -6.04 0.22
CA THR A 52 16.43 -5.09 -0.48
C THR A 52 16.31 -3.66 0.04
N ALA A 53 15.46 -3.41 1.05
CA ALA A 53 15.14 -2.09 1.57
C ALA A 53 14.79 -1.08 0.46
N SER A 54 14.04 -1.52 -0.56
CA SER A 54 13.74 -0.70 -1.74
C SER A 54 12.52 0.19 -1.58
N ALA A 55 11.72 0.00 -0.52
CA ALA A 55 10.44 0.68 -0.28
C ALA A 55 10.10 0.69 1.21
N THR A 56 9.04 1.41 1.58
CA THR A 56 8.48 1.42 2.95
C THR A 56 7.00 1.07 3.01
N ALA A 57 6.33 1.00 1.86
CA ALA A 57 4.93 0.65 1.77
C ALA A 57 4.59 0.02 0.41
N VAL A 58 3.46 -0.69 0.36
CA VAL A 58 2.90 -1.31 -0.84
C VAL A 58 1.52 -0.75 -1.18
N LEU A 59 1.29 -0.46 -2.45
CA LEU A 59 -0.03 -0.14 -2.98
C LEU A 59 -0.71 -1.41 -3.50
N ILE A 60 -1.83 -1.81 -2.89
CA ILE A 60 -2.55 -3.04 -3.18
C ILE A 60 -3.69 -2.76 -4.15
N LYS A 61 -3.64 -3.39 -5.32
CA LYS A 61 -4.72 -3.42 -6.31
C LYS A 61 -5.21 -4.85 -6.42
N SER A 62 -6.35 -5.17 -5.82
CA SER A 62 -6.88 -6.55 -5.70
C SER A 62 -6.98 -7.26 -7.05
N ASN A 63 -7.39 -6.55 -8.09
CA ASN A 63 -7.46 -7.07 -9.45
C ASN A 63 -6.10 -7.46 -10.08
N GLN A 64 -4.97 -7.04 -9.51
CA GLN A 64 -3.65 -7.45 -9.97
C GLN A 64 -3.06 -8.62 -9.16
N ALA A 65 -3.60 -8.92 -7.98
CA ALA A 65 -3.19 -10.08 -7.20
C ALA A 65 -3.72 -11.38 -7.80
N GLY A 66 -4.89 -11.34 -8.47
CA GLY A 66 -5.55 -12.49 -9.08
C GLY A 66 -6.74 -12.95 -8.24
N THR A 67 -6.51 -13.23 -6.95
CA THR A 67 -7.54 -13.65 -6.00
C THR A 67 -7.54 -12.83 -4.71
N VAL A 68 -8.63 -12.94 -3.95
CA VAL A 68 -8.74 -12.33 -2.61
C VAL A 68 -7.72 -12.95 -1.64
N SER A 69 -7.50 -14.27 -1.70
CA SER A 69 -6.51 -14.95 -0.86
C SER A 69 -5.09 -14.42 -1.10
N GLU A 70 -4.67 -14.30 -2.36
CA GLU A 70 -3.35 -13.74 -2.70
C GLU A 70 -3.22 -12.26 -2.28
N THR A 71 -4.34 -11.53 -2.25
CA THR A 71 -4.39 -10.16 -1.71
C THR A 71 -4.10 -10.14 -0.21
N PHE A 72 -4.73 -11.01 0.57
CA PHE A 72 -4.48 -11.15 2.01
C PHE A 72 -3.08 -11.64 2.33
N ASP A 73 -2.53 -12.57 1.54
CA ASP A 73 -1.14 -13.02 1.68
C ASP A 73 -0.15 -11.87 1.45
N THR A 74 -0.47 -10.97 0.53
CA THR A 74 0.34 -9.78 0.23
C THR A 74 0.26 -8.76 1.37
N LEU A 75 -0.94 -8.50 1.90
CA LEU A 75 -1.16 -7.65 3.07
C LEU A 75 -0.43 -8.19 4.31
N THR A 76 -0.53 -9.49 4.55
CA THR A 76 0.15 -10.18 5.66
C THR A 76 1.67 -10.08 5.53
N ALA A 77 2.21 -10.29 4.32
CA ALA A 77 3.64 -10.14 4.07
C ALA A 77 4.13 -8.70 4.28
N ALA A 78 3.32 -7.69 3.94
CA ALA A 78 3.64 -6.29 4.20
C ALA A 78 3.67 -5.99 5.70
N ALA A 79 2.61 -6.36 6.42
CA ALA A 79 2.49 -6.14 7.86
C ALA A 79 3.63 -6.84 8.64
N GLY A 80 3.90 -8.12 8.34
CA GLY A 80 4.98 -8.87 8.99
C GLY A 80 6.39 -8.36 8.68
N GLY A 81 6.55 -7.59 7.60
CA GLY A 81 7.81 -6.97 7.19
C GLY A 81 7.96 -5.50 7.59
N GLY A 82 6.99 -4.94 8.33
CA GLY A 82 6.98 -3.52 8.69
C GLY A 82 6.73 -2.56 7.53
N PHE A 83 6.20 -3.05 6.40
CA PHE A 83 5.73 -2.20 5.31
C PHE A 83 4.33 -1.69 5.60
N GLY A 84 4.09 -0.41 5.32
CA GLY A 84 2.71 0.10 5.23
C GLY A 84 1.97 -0.53 4.05
N ALA A 85 0.65 -0.61 4.12
CA ALA A 85 -0.18 -1.08 3.02
C ALA A 85 -1.33 -0.10 2.76
N MET A 86 -1.62 0.14 1.48
CA MET A 86 -2.71 0.99 1.06
C MET A 86 -3.51 0.29 -0.04
N VAL A 87 -4.79 0.05 0.20
CA VAL A 87 -5.69 -0.47 -0.83
C VAL A 87 -5.97 0.65 -1.84
N SER A 88 -6.00 0.32 -3.13
CA SER A 88 -6.13 1.30 -4.20
C SER A 88 -7.13 0.87 -5.26
N HIS A 89 -7.88 1.86 -5.74
CA HIS A 89 -8.71 1.76 -6.93
C HIS A 89 -7.90 1.64 -8.23
N ARG A 90 -8.60 1.50 -9.36
CA ARG A 90 -8.04 1.60 -10.72
C ARG A 90 -8.53 2.85 -11.45
N SER A 91 -7.85 3.23 -12.55
CA SER A 91 -8.24 4.39 -13.37
C SER A 91 -9.59 4.21 -14.06
N GLY A 92 -9.94 2.98 -14.49
CA GLY A 92 -11.30 2.61 -14.86
C GLY A 92 -11.95 1.85 -13.72
N GLU A 93 -12.91 2.47 -13.04
CA GLU A 93 -13.68 1.83 -11.97
C GLU A 93 -15.15 1.70 -12.31
N THR A 94 -15.81 0.82 -11.57
CA THR A 94 -17.28 0.69 -11.51
C THR A 94 -17.78 1.25 -10.17
N ASP A 95 -19.10 1.23 -9.94
CA ASP A 95 -19.68 1.61 -8.64
C ASP A 95 -19.43 0.58 -7.52
N ASP A 96 -18.85 -0.60 -7.82
CA ASP A 96 -18.53 -1.65 -6.85
C ASP A 96 -17.67 -1.14 -5.68
N THR A 97 -18.11 -1.33 -4.45
CA THR A 97 -17.47 -0.75 -3.27
C THR A 97 -16.49 -1.69 -2.57
N PHE A 98 -16.21 -2.87 -3.12
CA PHE A 98 -15.42 -3.92 -2.47
C PHE A 98 -14.08 -3.45 -1.90
N VAL A 99 -13.41 -2.52 -2.58
CA VAL A 99 -12.12 -1.98 -2.11
C VAL A 99 -12.23 -1.19 -0.80
N ALA A 100 -13.39 -0.61 -0.49
CA ALA A 100 -13.63 0.05 0.79
C ALA A 100 -13.75 -0.99 1.92
N ASP A 101 -14.58 -2.00 1.73
CA ASP A 101 -14.73 -3.12 2.68
C ASP A 101 -13.41 -3.87 2.87
N LEU A 102 -12.63 -4.10 1.80
CA LEU A 102 -11.31 -4.71 1.88
C LEU A 102 -10.33 -3.85 2.69
N ALA A 103 -10.35 -2.52 2.52
CA ALA A 103 -9.45 -1.63 3.27
C ALA A 103 -9.73 -1.67 4.78
N VAL A 104 -11.00 -1.69 5.17
CA VAL A 104 -11.42 -1.81 6.57
C VAL A 104 -11.15 -3.21 7.10
N GLY A 105 -11.64 -4.25 6.42
CA GLY A 105 -11.54 -5.64 6.85
C GLY A 105 -10.10 -6.18 6.90
N SER A 106 -9.18 -5.60 6.13
CA SER A 106 -7.75 -5.92 6.23
C SER A 106 -7.01 -5.20 7.34
N GLY A 107 -7.61 -4.14 7.93
CA GLY A 107 -6.95 -3.30 8.92
C GLY A 107 -5.75 -2.52 8.38
N CYS A 108 -5.60 -2.37 7.06
CA CYS A 108 -4.45 -1.65 6.48
C CYS A 108 -4.46 -0.15 6.79
N GLY A 109 -5.63 0.40 7.15
CA GLY A 109 -5.81 1.78 7.59
C GLY A 109 -5.67 2.83 6.48
N GLN A 110 -5.50 2.43 5.21
CA GLN A 110 -5.33 3.38 4.10
C GLN A 110 -6.07 2.94 2.84
N LEU A 111 -6.85 3.85 2.26
CA LEU A 111 -7.54 3.68 0.98
C LEU A 111 -7.20 4.84 0.02
N LYS A 112 -6.86 4.50 -1.22
CA LYS A 112 -6.71 5.44 -2.34
C LYS A 112 -7.83 5.23 -3.34
N SER A 113 -8.87 6.06 -3.24
CA SER A 113 -10.07 5.98 -4.11
C SER A 113 -10.29 7.20 -5.01
N GLY A 114 -9.29 8.06 -5.20
CA GLY A 114 -9.34 9.19 -6.14
C GLY A 114 -9.82 10.49 -5.51
N ALA A 115 -10.29 11.42 -6.34
CA ALA A 115 -10.94 12.63 -5.85
C ALA A 115 -12.39 12.30 -5.40
N PRO A 116 -12.98 13.06 -4.46
CA PRO A 116 -14.40 12.96 -4.11
C PRO A 116 -15.28 13.57 -5.22
N ALA A 117 -15.12 13.04 -6.43
CA ALA A 117 -15.80 13.46 -7.64
C ALA A 117 -15.98 12.23 -8.55
N ARG A 118 -17.05 12.24 -9.35
CA ARG A 118 -17.53 11.11 -10.15
C ARG A 118 -18.12 9.99 -9.29
N GLY A 119 -19.24 9.42 -9.75
CA GLY A 119 -20.05 8.47 -8.98
C GLY A 119 -19.27 7.25 -8.53
N GLU A 120 -18.41 6.72 -9.41
CA GLU A 120 -17.67 5.50 -9.14
C GLU A 120 -16.66 5.66 -7.99
N ARG A 121 -16.18 6.89 -7.74
CA ARG A 121 -15.25 7.20 -6.63
C ARG A 121 -16.01 7.49 -5.36
N VAL A 122 -17.05 8.31 -5.48
CA VAL A 122 -17.94 8.70 -4.37
C VAL A 122 -18.58 7.49 -3.72
N ALA A 123 -18.97 6.46 -4.49
CA ALA A 123 -19.53 5.22 -3.96
C ALA A 123 -18.67 4.58 -2.86
N LYS A 124 -17.34 4.65 -2.97
CA LYS A 124 -16.41 4.02 -2.00
C LYS A 124 -16.33 4.85 -0.72
N TYR A 125 -16.38 6.17 -0.85
CA TYR A 125 -16.43 7.07 0.30
C TYR A 125 -17.76 6.91 1.04
N ASN A 126 -18.88 6.84 0.31
CA ASN A 126 -20.19 6.56 0.92
C ASN A 126 -20.20 5.22 1.64
N ARG A 127 -19.58 4.18 1.05
CA ARG A 127 -19.44 2.89 1.73
C ARG A 127 -18.63 2.98 3.03
N LEU A 128 -17.55 3.77 3.06
CA LEU A 128 -16.82 4.00 4.31
C LEU A 128 -17.67 4.71 5.37
N LEU A 129 -18.54 5.64 4.97
CA LEU A 129 -19.48 6.29 5.88
C LEU A 129 -20.50 5.29 6.43
N GLU A 130 -21.07 4.43 5.59
CA GLU A 130 -21.97 3.36 6.01
C GLU A 130 -21.31 2.42 7.03
N ILE A 131 -20.08 1.98 6.76
CA ILE A 131 -19.32 1.12 7.68
C ILE A 131 -19.05 1.85 9.00
N THR A 132 -18.74 3.15 8.94
CA THR A 132 -18.51 3.96 10.14
C THR A 132 -19.79 4.10 10.99
N ASP A 133 -20.94 4.28 10.35
CA ASP A 133 -22.23 4.38 11.04
C ASP A 133 -22.64 3.03 11.66
N GLU A 134 -22.30 1.91 11.02
CA GLU A 134 -22.57 0.56 11.53
C GLU A 134 -21.62 0.14 12.67
N TYR A 135 -20.35 0.56 12.61
CA TYR A 135 -19.30 0.20 13.56
C TYR A 135 -18.56 1.44 14.09
N PRO A 136 -19.21 2.26 14.93
CA PRO A 136 -18.65 3.54 15.41
C PRO A 136 -17.43 3.38 16.32
N GLU A 137 -17.15 2.18 16.83
CA GLU A 137 -15.97 1.86 17.64
C GLU A 137 -14.69 1.63 16.82
N LEU A 138 -14.79 1.54 15.49
CA LEU A 138 -13.62 1.34 14.64
C LEU A 138 -12.70 2.57 14.66
N LEU A 139 -11.41 2.30 14.71
CA LEU A 139 -10.35 3.31 14.68
C LEU A 139 -10.18 3.91 13.28
N TYR A 140 -9.83 5.20 13.23
CA TYR A 140 -9.54 5.90 11.98
C TYR A 140 -8.07 5.79 11.59
N GLY A 141 -7.82 5.25 10.41
CA GLY A 141 -6.47 5.21 9.83
C GLY A 141 -5.54 4.17 10.47
N PRO A 142 -4.23 4.25 10.19
CA PRO A 142 -3.25 3.30 10.73
C PRO A 142 -3.10 3.43 12.25
N THR A 143 -2.81 2.31 12.91
CA THR A 143 -2.51 2.29 14.35
C THR A 143 -1.27 3.11 14.68
N GLY A 144 -1.25 3.73 15.87
CA GLY A 144 -0.14 4.59 16.30
C GLY A 144 -0.07 5.95 15.59
N THR A 145 -1.16 6.37 14.91
CA THR A 145 -1.32 7.74 14.42
C THR A 145 -2.14 8.56 15.40
N HIS A 146 -1.88 9.87 15.47
CA HIS A 146 -2.61 10.81 16.32
C HIS A 146 -4.12 10.88 16.04
N LEU A 147 -4.58 10.29 14.94
CA LEU A 147 -6.00 10.18 14.60
C LEU A 147 -6.77 9.26 15.54
N ASN A 148 -6.06 8.39 16.27
CA ASN A 148 -6.65 7.40 17.20
C ASN A 148 -6.39 7.74 18.68
N ASP A 149 -5.86 8.94 18.97
CA ASP A 149 -5.54 9.38 20.33
C ASP A 149 -6.67 10.21 20.98
N GLN A 150 -7.89 10.18 20.41
CA GLN A 150 -9.05 10.96 20.85
C GLN A 150 -10.11 10.11 21.54
#